data_AF-A0A661MXY7-F1
#
_entry.id   AF-A0A661MXY7-F1
#
_cell.length_a   1.000
_cell.length_b   1.000
_cell.length_c   1.000
_cell.angle_alpha   90.00
_cell.angle_beta   90.00
_cell.angle_gamma   90.00
#
_symmetry.space_group_name_H-M   'P 1'
#
loop_
_entity.id
_entity.type
_entity.pdbx_description
1 polymer ?
#
loop_
_entity_poly.entity_id
_entity_poly.type
_entity_poly.pdbx_seq_one_letter_code
_entity_poly.pdbx_strand_id
1 'polypeptide(L)'
;MVAILCLRGERLGRWLWPGGAALLLALSMISCTDAGGDESQHGGGAAAGGMGGDAGGCAAGELTLEDGSCRPAGLPPDMACPPGELPPDDGGCQRAGVASGACATGFEHDSDRGCEPILPSSPCPPGQIAVPGDEACRPIAPCGAAPWGDIPVDGTTQHVDQQYGGGNSDGSASFPWTTIQQAIDAAAQGAVVAVAAGDYLEDVVITGKAVTLWGRCPELVEIEDTGNGYPSVLIMDGVDATTVRGVALTGPTFGLVQVASQGVVLEEAWVHHNASAGVQIQSTAGDAAITVRGTLIEG
;
A
#
# COMPACT_ATOMS: atom_id res chain seq x y z
N MET A 1 5.36 19.27 11.86
CA MET A 1 5.46 18.85 13.27
C MET A 1 6.04 17.45 13.26
N VAL A 2 7.37 17.33 13.30
CA VAL A 2 8.08 16.05 13.19
C VAL A 2 8.51 15.66 14.60
N ALA A 3 7.88 14.63 15.15
CA ALA A 3 8.29 14.01 16.39
C ALA A 3 9.50 13.11 16.10
N ILE A 4 10.70 13.60 16.40
CA ILE A 4 11.92 12.79 16.41
C ILE A 4 11.92 12.01 17.73
N LEU A 5 11.59 10.72 17.66
CA LEU A 5 11.64 9.81 18.79
C LEU A 5 13.12 9.46 19.07
N CYS A 6 13.65 9.99 20.17
CA CYS A 6 14.98 9.69 20.67
C CYS A 6 14.94 8.37 21.46
N LEU A 7 15.42 7.27 20.87
CA LEU A 7 15.54 5.99 21.58
C LEU A 7 16.87 5.92 22.32
N ARG A 8 16.75 5.90 23.65
CA ARG A 8 17.80 5.67 24.63
C ARG A 8 18.31 4.24 24.46
N GLY A 9 19.57 4.08 24.06
CA GLY A 9 20.20 2.77 24.00
C GLY A 9 20.47 2.22 25.40
N GLU A 10 20.07 0.98 25.66
CA GLU A 10 20.68 0.15 26.70
C GLU A 10 20.51 -1.35 26.42
N ARG A 11 21.66 -2.04 26.45
CA ARG A 11 21.91 -3.49 26.64
C ARG A 11 21.75 -4.44 25.44
N LEU A 12 22.85 -4.52 24.68
CA LEU A 12 23.20 -5.65 23.82
C LEU A 12 23.46 -6.92 24.65
N GLY A 13 22.58 -7.91 24.52
CA GLY A 13 22.86 -9.30 24.86
C GLY A 13 23.74 -9.93 23.78
N ARG A 14 24.94 -10.37 24.17
CA ARG A 14 25.89 -11.12 23.33
C ARG A 14 25.30 -12.48 22.93
N TRP A 15 25.05 -12.68 21.65
CA TRP A 15 24.96 -14.00 21.04
C TRP A 15 26.16 -14.20 20.12
N LEU A 16 27.04 -15.13 20.49
CA LEU A 16 28.15 -15.58 19.67
C LEU A 16 27.63 -16.61 18.65
N TRP A 17 27.77 -16.32 17.36
CA TRP A 17 27.74 -17.31 16.28
C TRP A 17 29.19 -17.64 15.86
N PRO A 18 29.53 -18.92 15.64
CA PRO A 18 30.81 -19.31 15.05
C PRO A 18 30.68 -19.33 13.52
N GLY A 19 31.44 -18.47 12.84
CA GLY A 19 31.65 -18.58 11.38
C GLY A 19 31.52 -17.28 10.60
N GLY A 20 32.62 -16.52 10.55
CA GLY A 20 33.07 -15.81 9.35
C GLY A 20 32.24 -14.66 8.75
N ALA A 21 32.61 -13.43 9.14
CA ALA A 21 32.93 -12.27 8.29
C ALA A 21 32.35 -10.97 8.91
N ALA A 22 33.17 -10.30 9.73
CA ALA A 22 32.82 -9.04 10.34
C ALA A 22 32.94 -7.89 9.32
N LEU A 23 31.80 -7.34 8.89
CA LEU A 23 31.76 -6.07 8.17
C LEU A 23 31.74 -4.93 9.21
N LEU A 24 32.85 -4.21 9.33
CA LEU A 24 32.99 -3.04 10.19
C LEU A 24 32.29 -1.83 9.53
N LEU A 25 31.08 -1.51 9.99
CA LEU A 25 30.43 -0.22 9.70
C LEU A 25 31.00 0.85 10.63
N ALA A 26 31.86 1.71 10.10
CA ALA A 26 32.35 2.91 10.77
C ALA A 26 31.26 3.99 10.74
N LEU A 27 30.58 4.20 11.88
CA LEU A 27 29.69 5.34 12.09
C LEU A 27 30.53 6.58 12.46
N SER A 28 30.60 7.54 11.54
CA SER A 28 31.16 8.87 11.81
C SER A 28 30.14 9.68 12.61
N MET A 29 30.48 10.04 13.85
CA MET A 29 29.72 11.02 14.63
C MET A 29 30.17 12.43 14.26
N ILE A 30 29.27 13.20 13.65
CA ILE A 30 29.42 14.63 13.41
C ILE A 30 28.82 15.37 14.61
N SER A 31 29.68 16.05 15.36
CA SER A 31 29.31 16.90 16.49
C SER A 31 28.82 18.26 15.96
N CYS A 32 27.61 18.67 16.31
CA CYS A 32 27.16 20.07 16.13
C CYS A 32 27.50 20.88 17.39
N THR A 33 28.28 21.94 17.19
CA THR A 33 28.67 22.94 18.19
C THR A 33 27.59 24.02 18.30
N ASP A 34 27.18 24.34 19.53
CA ASP A 34 26.29 25.46 19.86
C ASP A 34 27.03 26.80 19.69
N ALA A 35 26.40 27.74 18.99
CA ALA A 35 26.84 29.14 18.94
C ALA A 35 25.68 30.02 19.42
N GLY A 36 25.81 30.52 20.66
CA GLY A 36 24.94 31.55 21.22
C GLY A 36 25.17 32.91 20.58
N GLY A 37 24.11 33.71 20.50
CA GLY A 37 24.13 35.11 20.06
C GLY A 37 23.12 35.93 20.85
N ASP A 38 23.63 37.03 21.42
CA ASP A 38 23.07 37.88 22.46
C ASP A 38 21.79 38.66 22.12
N GLU A 39 21.04 38.91 23.19
CA GLU A 39 19.99 39.93 23.30
C GLU A 39 20.55 41.35 23.13
N SER A 40 19.85 42.19 22.38
CA SER A 40 19.96 43.65 22.51
C SER A 40 18.60 44.32 22.47
N GLN A 41 18.28 44.96 23.59
CA GLN A 41 17.13 45.82 23.81
C GLN A 41 17.37 47.18 23.16
N HIS A 42 16.41 47.66 22.35
CA HIS A 42 16.26 49.09 22.04
C HIS A 42 14.81 49.50 22.27
N GLY A 43 14.63 50.39 23.24
CA GLY A 43 13.35 51.00 23.56
C GLY A 43 13.11 52.32 22.84
N GLY A 44 11.88 52.78 22.94
CA GLY A 44 11.52 54.20 22.97
C GLY A 44 10.88 54.76 21.69
N GLY A 45 9.66 55.27 21.84
CA GLY A 45 9.19 56.39 21.01
C GLY A 45 7.77 56.26 20.47
N ALA A 46 6.78 56.59 21.28
CA ALA A 46 5.47 57.00 20.78
C ALA A 46 5.57 58.41 20.19
N ALA A 47 5.08 58.61 18.96
CA ALA A 47 4.79 59.92 18.40
C ALA A 47 3.47 59.86 17.63
N ALA A 48 2.50 60.61 18.12
CA ALA A 48 1.26 60.92 17.44
C ALA A 48 1.47 62.12 16.48
N GLY A 49 0.69 62.15 15.41
CA GLY A 49 0.34 63.39 14.70
C GLY A 49 0.72 63.40 13.22
N GLY A 50 -0.29 63.63 12.37
CA GLY A 50 -0.06 64.01 10.98
C GLY A 50 -1.21 63.68 10.04
N MET A 51 -2.32 64.42 10.14
CA MET A 51 -3.26 64.58 9.03
C MET A 51 -2.54 65.25 7.86
N GLY A 52 -2.45 64.57 6.73
CA GLY A 52 -1.97 65.10 5.47
C GLY A 52 -2.65 64.32 4.34
N GLY A 53 -3.71 64.90 3.79
CA GLY A 53 -4.34 64.35 2.61
C GLY A 53 -3.42 64.55 1.42
N ASP A 54 -3.12 63.46 0.72
CA ASP A 54 -2.82 63.47 -0.69
C ASP A 54 -3.72 62.43 -1.36
N ALA A 55 -4.66 62.93 -2.14
CA ALA A 55 -5.56 62.13 -2.94
C ALA A 55 -4.77 61.62 -4.16
N GLY A 56 -4.39 60.34 -4.14
CA GLY A 56 -3.84 59.66 -5.30
C GLY A 56 -3.09 58.36 -5.04
N GLY A 57 -2.69 58.08 -3.79
CA GLY A 57 -1.97 56.87 -3.42
C GLY A 57 -2.85 55.85 -2.71
N CYS A 58 -2.66 54.57 -3.02
CA CYS A 58 -3.28 53.46 -2.30
C CYS A 58 -2.69 53.31 -0.89
N ALA A 59 -3.38 52.58 0.00
CA ALA A 59 -2.91 52.39 1.36
C ALA A 59 -1.59 51.61 1.40
N ALA A 60 -0.87 51.71 2.52
CA ALA A 60 0.35 50.91 2.71
C ALA A 60 0.02 49.41 2.58
N GLY A 61 0.74 48.72 1.68
CA GLY A 61 0.45 47.33 1.31
C GLY A 61 -0.41 47.16 0.05
N GLU A 62 -0.78 48.26 -0.61
CA GLU A 62 -1.51 48.26 -1.88
C GLU A 62 -0.72 48.92 -3.02
N LEU A 63 -1.02 48.52 -4.26
CA LEU A 63 -0.51 49.07 -5.51
C LEU A 63 -1.64 49.80 -6.23
N THR A 64 -1.32 50.96 -6.82
CA THR A 64 -2.20 51.68 -7.73
C THR A 64 -2.16 51.04 -9.12
N LEU A 65 -3.33 50.68 -9.66
CA LEU A 65 -3.49 50.17 -11.02
C LEU A 65 -3.58 51.32 -12.04
N GLU A 66 -3.47 51.01 -13.33
CA GLU A 66 -3.48 52.01 -14.42
C GLU A 66 -4.80 52.80 -14.51
N ASP A 67 -5.90 52.23 -14.02
CA ASP A 67 -7.22 52.88 -13.95
C ASP A 67 -7.42 53.74 -12.68
N GLY A 68 -6.38 53.85 -11.84
CA GLY A 68 -6.40 54.60 -10.58
C GLY A 68 -7.01 53.85 -9.40
N SER A 69 -7.39 52.58 -9.56
CA SER A 69 -7.88 51.73 -8.46
C SER A 69 -6.74 51.14 -7.62
N CYS A 70 -7.08 50.61 -6.43
CA CYS A 70 -6.13 50.07 -5.46
C CYS A 70 -6.28 48.57 -5.28
N ARG A 71 -5.15 47.84 -5.17
CA ARG A 71 -5.13 46.38 -4.96
C ARG A 71 -3.98 45.95 -4.05
N PRO A 72 -4.08 44.87 -3.26
CA PRO A 72 -2.96 44.34 -2.50
C PRO A 72 -1.68 44.15 -3.33
N ALA A 73 -0.56 44.61 -2.78
CA ALA A 73 0.75 44.49 -3.40
C ALA A 73 1.20 43.01 -3.49
N GLY A 74 1.91 42.66 -4.56
CA GLY A 74 2.42 41.30 -4.79
C GLY A 74 1.51 40.38 -5.62
N LEU A 75 0.33 40.85 -6.05
CA LEU A 75 -0.52 40.14 -7.01
C LEU A 75 -0.18 40.52 -8.46
N PRO A 76 -0.08 39.55 -9.40
CA PRO A 76 0.14 39.83 -10.83
C PRO A 76 -0.90 40.81 -11.41
N PRO A 77 -0.51 41.79 -12.24
CA PRO A 77 -1.41 42.78 -12.85
C PRO A 77 -2.54 42.13 -13.67
N ASP A 78 -2.26 41.01 -14.32
CA ASP A 78 -3.08 40.26 -15.26
C ASP A 78 -3.88 39.09 -14.63
N MET A 79 -3.96 39.06 -13.30
CA MET A 79 -4.75 38.05 -12.58
C MET A 79 -6.24 38.17 -12.95
N ALA A 80 -6.78 37.14 -13.62
CA ALA A 80 -8.18 37.10 -14.06
C ALA A 80 -9.19 37.03 -12.90
N CYS A 81 -8.81 36.39 -11.78
CA CYS A 81 -9.65 36.22 -10.59
C CYS A 81 -8.86 36.40 -9.31
N PRO A 82 -9.46 36.96 -8.23
CA PRO A 82 -8.76 37.22 -6.99
C PRO A 82 -8.19 35.94 -6.35
N PRO A 83 -7.23 36.04 -5.43
CA PRO A 83 -6.66 34.88 -4.76
C PRO A 83 -7.72 33.97 -4.13
N GLY A 84 -7.63 32.67 -4.40
CA GLY A 84 -8.61 31.68 -3.95
C GLY A 84 -9.80 31.51 -4.90
N GLU A 85 -9.79 32.16 -6.06
CA GLU A 85 -10.77 31.99 -7.13
C GLU A 85 -10.08 31.64 -8.46
N LEU A 86 -10.81 30.97 -9.35
CA LEU A 86 -10.39 30.58 -10.68
C LEU A 86 -11.45 31.04 -11.71
N PRO A 87 -11.04 31.46 -12.91
CA PRO A 87 -11.98 31.79 -13.97
C PRO A 87 -12.58 30.48 -14.53
N PRO A 88 -13.91 30.27 -14.45
CA PRO A 88 -14.58 29.15 -15.09
C PRO A 88 -14.78 29.40 -16.60
N ASP A 89 -15.10 28.35 -17.36
CA ASP A 89 -15.27 28.42 -18.82
C ASP A 89 -16.44 29.32 -19.28
N ASP A 90 -17.43 29.53 -18.41
CA ASP A 90 -18.59 30.40 -18.62
C ASP A 90 -18.35 31.86 -18.21
N GLY A 91 -17.15 32.17 -17.72
CA GLY A 91 -16.70 33.51 -17.33
C GLY A 91 -17.01 33.87 -15.88
N GLY A 92 -16.39 34.96 -15.40
CA GLY A 92 -16.47 35.38 -13.99
C GLY A 92 -15.39 34.71 -13.14
N CYS A 93 -15.60 34.67 -11.83
CA CYS A 93 -14.66 34.09 -10.88
C CYS A 93 -15.38 33.17 -9.90
N GLN A 94 -14.89 31.94 -9.79
CA GLN A 94 -15.42 30.92 -8.90
C GLN A 94 -14.39 30.58 -7.84
N ARG A 95 -14.84 30.44 -6.59
CA ARG A 95 -13.98 29.94 -5.50
C ARG A 95 -13.35 28.59 -5.86
N ALA A 96 -12.05 28.48 -5.61
CA ALA A 96 -11.30 27.26 -5.84
C ALA A 96 -11.85 26.08 -5.01
N GLY A 97 -11.82 24.90 -5.61
CA GLY A 97 -12.30 23.64 -5.05
C GLY A 97 -13.22 22.88 -6.02
N VAL A 98 -13.76 21.76 -5.57
CA VAL A 98 -14.63 20.91 -6.40
C VAL A 98 -16.04 21.52 -6.47
N ALA A 99 -16.56 21.71 -7.68
CA ALA A 99 -17.94 22.16 -7.87
C ALA A 99 -18.95 21.05 -7.54
N SER A 100 -20.20 21.43 -7.26
CA SER A 100 -21.28 20.46 -7.04
C SER A 100 -21.44 19.57 -8.29
N GLY A 101 -21.31 18.26 -8.12
CA GLY A 101 -21.39 17.29 -9.23
C GLY A 101 -20.09 17.09 -10.02
N ALA A 102 -18.98 17.71 -9.61
CA ALA A 102 -17.66 17.51 -10.22
C ALA A 102 -16.80 16.43 -9.51
N CYS A 103 -17.36 15.70 -8.54
CA CYS A 103 -16.69 14.57 -7.92
C CYS A 103 -16.58 13.38 -8.90
N ALA A 104 -15.48 12.64 -8.79
CA ALA A 104 -15.29 11.42 -9.58
C ALA A 104 -16.27 10.31 -9.15
N THR A 105 -16.46 9.31 -10.02
CA THR A 105 -17.25 8.12 -9.68
C THR A 105 -16.79 7.51 -8.36
N GLY A 106 -17.74 7.22 -7.47
CA GLY A 106 -17.48 6.67 -6.15
C GLY A 106 -17.26 7.70 -5.05
N PHE A 107 -17.40 8.99 -5.37
CA PHE A 107 -17.30 10.08 -4.41
C PHE A 107 -18.52 11.01 -4.50
N GLU A 108 -18.93 11.54 -3.36
CA GLU A 108 -19.96 12.57 -3.24
C GLU A 108 -19.38 13.90 -2.76
N HIS A 109 -20.06 15.01 -3.05
CA HIS A 109 -19.59 16.34 -2.70
C HIS A 109 -19.87 16.64 -1.23
N ASP A 110 -18.84 17.03 -0.48
CA ASP A 110 -18.91 17.24 0.98
C ASP A 110 -19.58 18.57 1.40
N SER A 111 -20.14 19.32 0.45
CA SER A 111 -20.68 20.68 0.62
C SER A 111 -19.67 21.75 1.05
N ASP A 112 -18.37 21.44 1.16
CA ASP A 112 -17.26 22.39 1.42
C ASP A 112 -16.18 22.35 0.32
N ARG A 113 -16.58 21.99 -0.89
CA ARG A 113 -15.73 21.98 -2.11
C ARG A 113 -14.65 20.89 -2.09
N GLY A 114 -14.87 19.82 -1.33
CA GLY A 114 -14.17 18.56 -1.44
C GLY A 114 -15.07 17.44 -1.95
N CYS A 115 -14.51 16.23 -1.96
CA CYS A 115 -15.22 15.02 -2.27
C CYS A 115 -14.93 13.99 -1.18
N GLU A 116 -15.97 13.39 -0.64
CA GLU A 116 -15.87 12.26 0.28
C GLU A 116 -16.15 10.95 -0.45
N PRO A 117 -15.45 9.85 -0.11
CA PRO A 117 -15.72 8.56 -0.71
C PRO A 117 -17.07 8.04 -0.23
N ILE A 118 -17.87 7.53 -1.16
CA ILE A 118 -19.08 6.77 -0.83
C ILE A 118 -18.61 5.42 -0.26
N LEU A 119 -18.92 5.16 1.01
CA LEU A 119 -18.55 3.95 1.73
C LEU A 119 -19.72 3.48 2.63
N PRO A 120 -19.74 2.20 3.05
CA PRO A 120 -20.73 1.72 4.01
C PRO A 120 -20.68 2.50 5.33
N SER A 121 -21.81 2.66 6.01
CA SER A 121 -21.91 3.40 7.27
C SER A 121 -21.17 2.76 8.45
N SER A 122 -20.73 1.51 8.30
CA SER A 122 -19.97 0.76 9.30
C SER A 122 -18.73 0.13 8.65
N PRO A 123 -17.63 -0.04 9.40
CA PRO A 123 -16.46 -0.75 8.90
C PRO A 123 -16.83 -2.16 8.39
N CYS A 124 -16.12 -2.61 7.36
CA CYS A 124 -16.31 -3.96 6.86
C CYS A 124 -15.87 -5.01 7.88
N PRO A 125 -16.59 -6.14 7.96
CA PRO A 125 -16.12 -7.26 8.76
C PRO A 125 -14.81 -7.83 8.17
N PRO A 126 -14.02 -8.58 8.96
CA PRO A 126 -12.80 -9.22 8.48
C PRO A 126 -13.03 -10.02 7.19
N GLY A 127 -12.07 -9.97 6.28
CA GLY A 127 -12.14 -10.65 4.98
C GLY A 127 -13.10 -10.00 3.96
N GLN A 128 -13.68 -8.84 4.27
CA GLN A 128 -14.48 -8.05 3.33
C GLN A 128 -13.88 -6.67 3.10
N ILE A 129 -14.19 -6.10 1.95
CA ILE A 129 -13.69 -4.79 1.52
C ILE A 129 -14.82 -3.92 0.97
N ALA A 130 -14.67 -2.61 1.12
CA ALA A 130 -15.41 -1.61 0.38
C ALA A 130 -14.40 -0.64 -0.25
N VAL A 131 -14.60 -0.30 -1.52
CA VAL A 131 -13.85 0.74 -2.22
C VAL A 131 -14.75 1.96 -2.43
N PRO A 132 -14.19 3.16 -2.70
CA PRO A 132 -15.02 4.32 -3.00
C PRO A 132 -16.08 4.03 -4.07
N GLY A 133 -17.35 4.24 -3.71
CA GLY A 133 -18.53 3.89 -4.51
C GLY A 133 -19.34 2.71 -4.00
N ASP A 134 -18.80 1.94 -3.06
CA ASP A 134 -19.53 0.83 -2.44
C ASP A 134 -20.41 1.32 -1.29
N GLU A 135 -21.71 1.02 -1.34
CA GLU A 135 -22.63 1.26 -0.22
C GLU A 135 -22.69 0.07 0.76
N ALA A 136 -22.11 -1.08 0.37
CA ALA A 136 -22.04 -2.29 1.17
C ALA A 136 -20.69 -2.99 0.98
N CYS A 137 -20.24 -3.67 2.04
CA CYS A 137 -19.04 -4.50 1.97
C CYS A 137 -19.25 -5.71 1.05
N ARG A 138 -18.19 -6.12 0.37
CA ARG A 138 -18.19 -7.28 -0.52
C ARG A 138 -17.00 -8.21 -0.21
N PRO A 139 -17.08 -9.50 -0.60
CA PRO A 139 -15.93 -10.39 -0.54
C PRO A 139 -14.82 -9.86 -1.46
N ILE A 140 -13.58 -10.24 -1.14
CA ILE A 140 -12.37 -9.86 -1.89
C ILE A 140 -12.42 -10.40 -3.32
N ALA A 141 -12.89 -11.64 -3.49
CA ALA A 141 -13.01 -12.31 -4.77
C ALA A 141 -14.19 -13.31 -4.76
N PRO A 142 -14.84 -13.58 -5.92
CA PRO A 142 -15.86 -14.60 -6.02
C PRO A 142 -15.25 -16.01 -5.86
N CYS A 143 -15.97 -16.90 -5.20
CA CYS A 143 -15.50 -18.27 -4.91
C CYS A 143 -15.82 -19.33 -5.98
N GLY A 144 -16.62 -19.00 -6.99
CA GLY A 144 -17.03 -19.94 -8.03
C GLY A 144 -17.63 -21.26 -7.53
N ALA A 145 -17.80 -22.21 -8.46
CA ALA A 145 -18.32 -23.54 -8.15
C ALA A 145 -17.24 -24.47 -7.57
N ALA A 146 -17.64 -25.41 -6.71
CA ALA A 146 -16.72 -26.43 -6.22
C ALA A 146 -16.21 -27.34 -7.37
N PRO A 147 -15.01 -27.94 -7.24
CA PRO A 147 -14.11 -27.82 -6.09
C PRO A 147 -13.05 -26.69 -6.22
N TRP A 148 -12.72 -26.24 -7.44
CA TRP A 148 -11.65 -25.26 -7.71
C TRP A 148 -12.14 -23.86 -8.10
N GLY A 149 -13.43 -23.57 -8.09
CA GLY A 149 -13.96 -22.27 -8.50
C GLY A 149 -13.95 -22.08 -10.01
N ASP A 150 -13.78 -20.83 -10.44
CA ASP A 150 -13.76 -20.44 -11.86
C ASP A 150 -12.33 -20.34 -12.43
N ILE A 151 -11.38 -21.09 -11.82
CA ILE A 151 -9.98 -21.10 -12.23
C ILE A 151 -9.88 -21.62 -13.68
N PRO A 152 -9.23 -20.89 -14.60
CA PRO A 152 -8.95 -21.38 -15.94
C PRO A 152 -7.93 -22.52 -15.87
N VAL A 153 -8.35 -23.70 -16.28
CA VAL A 153 -7.51 -24.91 -16.29
C VAL A 153 -7.19 -25.37 -17.71
N ASP A 154 -6.03 -26.00 -17.86
CA ASP A 154 -5.55 -26.63 -19.08
C ASP A 154 -4.88 -27.98 -18.80
N GLY A 155 -4.30 -28.60 -19.83
CA GLY A 155 -3.64 -29.90 -19.71
C GLY A 155 -2.36 -29.92 -18.87
N THR A 156 -1.86 -28.76 -18.43
CA THR A 156 -0.66 -28.63 -17.57
C THR A 156 -1.01 -28.33 -16.11
N THR A 157 -2.28 -28.02 -15.84
CA THR A 157 -2.75 -27.61 -14.52
C THR A 157 -2.55 -28.72 -13.48
N GLN A 158 -1.98 -28.36 -12.34
CA GLN A 158 -1.87 -29.20 -11.17
C GLN A 158 -3.00 -28.88 -10.20
N HIS A 159 -3.79 -29.88 -9.84
CA HIS A 159 -4.94 -29.71 -8.94
C HIS A 159 -4.55 -30.11 -7.52
N VAL A 160 -4.96 -29.31 -6.54
CA VAL A 160 -4.77 -29.56 -5.12
C VAL A 160 -6.12 -29.67 -4.44
N ASP A 161 -6.31 -30.70 -3.63
CA ASP A 161 -7.47 -30.88 -2.77
C ASP A 161 -7.04 -31.63 -1.51
N GLN A 162 -7.05 -30.94 -0.36
CA GLN A 162 -6.63 -31.51 0.92
C GLN A 162 -7.57 -32.64 1.38
N GLN A 163 -8.82 -32.65 0.91
CA GLN A 163 -9.81 -33.68 1.25
C GLN A 163 -9.58 -34.97 0.46
N TYR A 164 -8.74 -34.94 -0.57
CA TYR A 164 -8.41 -36.12 -1.35
C TYR A 164 -7.64 -37.14 -0.51
N GLY A 165 -8.01 -38.43 -0.65
CA GLY A 165 -7.42 -39.51 0.16
C GLY A 165 -5.93 -39.80 -0.12
N GLY A 166 -5.37 -39.23 -1.20
CA GLY A 166 -3.96 -39.36 -1.56
C GLY A 166 -3.56 -40.78 -2.01
N GLY A 167 -2.24 -41.00 -2.15
CA GLY A 167 -1.63 -42.31 -2.41
C GLY A 167 -1.44 -42.68 -3.89
N ASN A 168 -2.15 -42.02 -4.80
CA ASN A 168 -2.06 -42.20 -6.25
C ASN A 168 -2.21 -40.86 -7.00
N SER A 169 -1.88 -39.74 -6.33
CA SER A 169 -1.95 -38.40 -6.92
C SER A 169 -1.08 -38.31 -8.17
N ASP A 170 -1.66 -37.77 -9.25
CA ASP A 170 -0.98 -37.45 -10.51
C ASP A 170 -1.16 -35.98 -10.92
N GLY A 171 -1.85 -35.19 -10.08
CA GLY A 171 -2.10 -33.77 -10.30
C GLY A 171 -3.29 -33.46 -11.20
N SER A 172 -3.96 -34.48 -11.76
CA SER A 172 -5.22 -34.29 -12.45
C SER A 172 -6.36 -33.96 -11.47
N ALA A 173 -7.46 -33.42 -11.99
CA ALA A 173 -8.67 -33.18 -11.22
C ALA A 173 -9.27 -34.47 -10.58
N SER A 174 -8.97 -35.65 -11.13
CA SER A 174 -9.45 -36.93 -10.57
C SER A 174 -8.53 -37.50 -9.50
N PHE A 175 -7.25 -37.16 -9.55
CA PHE A 175 -6.22 -37.61 -8.59
C PHE A 175 -5.36 -36.42 -8.16
N PRO A 176 -5.94 -35.41 -7.49
CA PRO A 176 -5.23 -34.19 -7.13
C PRO A 176 -4.14 -34.45 -6.09
N TRP A 177 -3.23 -33.51 -5.96
CA TRP A 177 -2.28 -33.45 -4.86
C TRP A 177 -3.00 -33.12 -3.55
N THR A 178 -2.50 -33.63 -2.42
CA THR A 178 -3.08 -33.34 -1.10
C THR A 178 -2.44 -32.12 -0.44
N THR A 179 -1.30 -31.65 -0.97
CA THR A 179 -0.59 -30.47 -0.46
C THR A 179 -0.24 -29.53 -1.60
N ILE A 180 -0.12 -28.24 -1.29
CA ILE A 180 0.22 -27.20 -2.27
C ILE A 180 1.66 -27.39 -2.75
N GLN A 181 2.60 -27.69 -1.84
CA GLN A 181 4.00 -27.87 -2.23
C GLN A 181 4.19 -29.03 -3.22
N GLN A 182 3.46 -30.15 -3.08
CA GLN A 182 3.53 -31.27 -4.02
C GLN A 182 3.12 -30.86 -5.44
N ALA A 183 2.06 -30.05 -5.55
CA ALA A 183 1.61 -29.55 -6.84
C ALA A 183 2.61 -28.59 -7.47
N ILE A 184 3.19 -27.68 -6.67
CA ILE A 184 4.26 -26.80 -7.13
C ILE A 184 5.44 -27.63 -7.60
N ASP A 185 5.89 -28.62 -6.83
CA ASP A 185 7.03 -29.48 -7.18
C ASP A 185 6.79 -30.26 -8.48
N ALA A 186 5.55 -30.70 -8.74
CA ALA A 186 5.15 -31.40 -9.96
C ALA A 186 4.90 -30.47 -11.17
N ALA A 187 4.56 -29.20 -10.93
CA ALA A 187 4.18 -28.25 -11.98
C ALA A 187 5.30 -28.00 -12.99
N ALA A 188 4.93 -27.80 -14.26
CA ALA A 188 5.83 -27.24 -15.25
C ALA A 188 5.97 -25.71 -15.06
N GLN A 189 7.02 -25.12 -15.63
CA GLN A 189 7.16 -23.66 -15.64
C GLN A 189 5.95 -22.99 -16.31
N GLY A 190 5.36 -22.02 -15.61
CA GLY A 190 4.19 -21.27 -16.05
C GLY A 190 2.86 -21.99 -15.85
N ALA A 191 2.84 -23.20 -15.30
CA ALA A 191 1.59 -23.93 -15.08
C ALA A 191 0.74 -23.30 -13.96
N VAL A 192 -0.56 -23.55 -14.02
CA VAL A 192 -1.50 -23.21 -12.96
C VAL A 192 -1.49 -24.31 -11.90
N VAL A 193 -1.40 -23.91 -10.63
CA VAL A 193 -1.65 -24.74 -9.46
C VAL A 193 -3.02 -24.33 -8.92
N ALA A 194 -4.05 -25.10 -9.23
CA ALA A 194 -5.43 -24.85 -8.84
C ALA A 194 -5.71 -25.47 -7.46
N VAL A 195 -6.04 -24.64 -6.47
CA VAL A 195 -6.21 -25.06 -5.06
C VAL A 195 -7.67 -25.02 -4.66
N ALA A 196 -8.19 -26.18 -4.26
CA ALA A 196 -9.56 -26.33 -3.77
C ALA A 196 -9.73 -25.67 -2.40
N ALA A 197 -10.99 -25.56 -1.95
CA ALA A 197 -11.27 -25.10 -0.61
C ALA A 197 -10.60 -25.99 0.45
N GLY A 198 -9.95 -25.37 1.44
CA GLY A 198 -9.25 -26.07 2.52
C GLY A 198 -8.35 -25.14 3.34
N ASP A 199 -7.90 -25.68 4.47
CA ASP A 199 -7.01 -25.02 5.42
C ASP A 199 -5.64 -25.71 5.36
N TYR A 200 -4.72 -25.10 4.62
CA TYR A 200 -3.42 -25.65 4.28
C TYR A 200 -2.36 -25.16 5.26
N LEU A 201 -2.03 -25.99 6.24
CA LEU A 201 -0.91 -25.76 7.16
C LEU A 201 0.41 -26.15 6.48
N GLU A 202 1.00 -25.22 5.73
CA GLU A 202 2.18 -25.42 4.89
C GLU A 202 3.04 -24.14 4.81
N ASP A 203 4.37 -24.33 4.75
CA ASP A 203 5.31 -23.26 4.36
C ASP A 203 5.56 -23.37 2.85
N VAL A 204 4.77 -22.66 2.03
CA VAL A 204 4.83 -22.81 0.57
C VAL A 204 6.05 -22.10 0.00
N VAL A 205 6.91 -22.84 -0.71
CA VAL A 205 8.13 -22.30 -1.35
C VAL A 205 8.03 -22.43 -2.87
N ILE A 206 8.03 -21.29 -3.55
CA ILE A 206 8.10 -21.18 -5.00
C ILE A 206 9.53 -20.78 -5.38
N THR A 207 10.26 -21.73 -5.99
CA THR A 207 11.64 -21.57 -6.45
C THR A 207 11.90 -22.40 -7.71
N GLY A 208 12.90 -22.02 -8.51
CA GLY A 208 13.37 -22.71 -9.72
C GLY A 208 12.43 -22.62 -10.93
N LYS A 209 11.14 -22.36 -10.73
CA LYS A 209 10.13 -22.18 -11.77
C LYS A 209 9.01 -21.26 -11.32
N ALA A 210 8.56 -20.41 -12.23
CA ALA A 210 7.38 -19.59 -12.03
C ALA A 210 6.12 -20.44 -12.16
N VAL A 211 5.11 -20.16 -11.33
CA VAL A 211 3.78 -20.79 -11.40
C VAL A 211 2.70 -19.74 -11.16
N THR A 212 1.47 -20.07 -11.54
CA THR A 212 0.28 -19.35 -11.06
C THR A 212 -0.38 -20.18 -9.97
N LEU A 213 -0.12 -19.84 -8.70
CA LEU A 213 -0.81 -20.41 -7.55
C LEU A 213 -2.17 -19.72 -7.42
N TRP A 214 -3.25 -20.46 -7.68
CA TRP A 214 -4.60 -19.91 -7.70
C TRP A 214 -5.51 -20.73 -6.80
N GLY A 215 -5.95 -20.13 -5.69
CA GLY A 215 -6.98 -20.68 -4.81
C GLY A 215 -8.39 -20.35 -5.27
N ARG A 216 -9.34 -21.20 -4.91
CA ARG A 216 -10.76 -21.01 -5.19
C ARG A 216 -11.26 -19.61 -4.84
N CYS A 217 -10.91 -19.11 -3.65
CA CYS A 217 -11.03 -17.72 -3.20
C CYS A 217 -10.43 -17.59 -1.79
N PRO A 218 -10.11 -16.37 -1.33
CA PRO A 218 -9.54 -16.16 0.00
C PRO A 218 -10.44 -16.57 1.16
N GLU A 219 -11.76 -16.55 0.96
CA GLU A 219 -12.71 -16.98 2.00
C GLU A 219 -12.68 -18.51 2.25
N LEU A 220 -12.23 -19.29 1.27
CA LEU A 220 -12.30 -20.75 1.31
C LEU A 220 -10.94 -21.45 1.23
N VAL A 221 -9.86 -20.74 0.93
CA VAL A 221 -8.51 -21.29 0.83
C VAL A 221 -7.60 -20.50 1.76
N GLU A 222 -7.32 -21.06 2.93
CA GLU A 222 -6.40 -20.48 3.90
C GLU A 222 -5.06 -21.22 3.84
N ILE A 223 -3.96 -20.48 3.68
CA ILE A 223 -2.60 -20.97 3.80
C ILE A 223 -2.02 -20.41 5.09
N GLU A 224 -1.83 -21.29 6.07
CA GLU A 224 -1.27 -20.95 7.38
C GLU A 224 0.17 -21.42 7.45
N ASP A 225 1.09 -20.51 7.83
CA ASP A 225 2.49 -20.88 8.04
C ASP A 225 2.65 -21.76 9.29
N THR A 226 3.61 -22.68 9.26
CA THR A 226 3.79 -23.70 10.30
C THR A 226 4.51 -23.18 11.56
N GLY A 227 4.91 -21.90 11.58
CA GLY A 227 5.68 -21.29 12.66
C GLY A 227 7.15 -21.70 12.73
N ASN A 228 7.68 -22.33 11.69
CA ASN A 228 9.08 -22.78 11.63
C ASN A 228 10.05 -21.70 11.10
N GLY A 229 9.63 -20.44 11.08
CA GLY A 229 10.44 -19.31 10.61
C GLY A 229 10.37 -19.05 9.10
N TYR A 230 9.48 -19.74 8.39
CA TYR A 230 9.12 -19.49 7.00
C TYR A 230 7.77 -18.77 6.93
N PRO A 231 7.55 -17.89 5.94
CA PRO A 231 6.24 -17.29 5.70
C PRO A 231 5.24 -18.30 5.15
N SER A 232 3.95 -17.95 5.08
CA SER A 232 2.92 -18.78 4.44
C SER A 232 3.27 -19.03 2.97
N VAL A 233 3.77 -18.01 2.27
CA VAL A 233 4.32 -18.13 0.90
C VAL A 233 5.67 -17.43 0.79
N LEU A 234 6.67 -18.16 0.29
CA LEU A 234 8.02 -17.67 0.00
C LEU A 234 8.33 -17.80 -1.50
N ILE A 235 8.61 -16.67 -2.14
CA ILE A 235 9.00 -16.59 -3.56
C ILE A 235 10.47 -16.17 -3.61
N MET A 236 11.34 -16.99 -4.21
CA MET A 236 12.78 -16.74 -4.21
C MET A 236 13.49 -17.22 -5.47
N ASP A 237 14.81 -17.01 -5.52
CA ASP A 237 15.71 -17.48 -6.59
C ASP A 237 15.36 -16.98 -8.00
N GLY A 238 14.84 -15.75 -8.10
CA GLY A 238 14.56 -15.12 -9.40
C GLY A 238 13.44 -15.78 -10.18
N VAL A 239 12.44 -16.35 -9.50
CA VAL A 239 11.23 -16.89 -10.15
C VAL A 239 10.25 -15.80 -10.55
N ASP A 240 10.69 -15.02 -11.54
CA ASP A 240 9.94 -13.92 -12.12
C ASP A 240 8.58 -14.36 -12.68
N ALA A 241 7.63 -13.42 -12.75
CA ALA A 241 6.29 -13.65 -13.29
C ALA A 241 5.45 -14.72 -12.54
N THR A 242 5.80 -15.03 -11.29
CA THR A 242 4.97 -15.84 -10.38
C THR A 242 3.71 -15.05 -9.98
N THR A 243 2.56 -15.72 -9.98
CA THR A 243 1.30 -15.14 -9.50
C THR A 243 0.77 -15.94 -8.32
N VAL A 244 0.36 -15.25 -7.25
CA VAL A 244 -0.36 -15.80 -6.10
C VAL A 244 -1.72 -15.12 -6.06
N ARG A 245 -2.80 -15.90 -6.21
CA ARG A 245 -4.15 -15.37 -6.35
C ARG A 245 -5.20 -16.18 -5.59
N GLY A 246 -6.23 -15.51 -5.08
CA GLY A 246 -7.44 -16.19 -4.61
C GLY A 246 -7.22 -17.02 -3.34
N VAL A 247 -6.27 -16.62 -2.50
CA VAL A 247 -5.90 -17.30 -1.25
C VAL A 247 -5.90 -16.33 -0.08
N ALA A 248 -6.16 -16.84 1.12
CA ALA A 248 -5.85 -16.20 2.37
C ALA A 248 -4.48 -16.66 2.88
N LEU A 249 -3.70 -15.73 3.43
CA LEU A 249 -2.37 -15.97 3.99
C LEU A 249 -2.36 -15.52 5.45
N THR A 250 -2.07 -16.44 6.36
CA THR A 250 -2.09 -16.23 7.81
C THR A 250 -0.95 -16.95 8.51
N GLY A 251 -0.75 -16.66 9.81
CA GLY A 251 0.14 -17.43 10.67
C GLY A 251 1.11 -16.61 11.52
N PRO A 252 1.92 -17.25 12.36
CA PRO A 252 2.78 -16.59 13.35
C PRO A 252 4.00 -15.85 12.76
N THR A 253 4.22 -15.87 11.44
CA THR A 253 5.34 -15.16 10.82
C THR A 253 4.87 -14.09 9.82
N PHE A 254 5.27 -14.17 8.56
CA PHE A 254 4.89 -13.26 7.48
C PHE A 254 3.89 -13.96 6.55
N GLY A 255 2.98 -13.22 5.92
CA GLY A 255 2.06 -13.81 4.95
C GLY A 255 2.76 -14.19 3.65
N LEU A 256 3.39 -13.20 2.99
CA LEU A 256 4.17 -13.40 1.78
C LEU A 256 5.53 -12.72 1.88
N VAL A 257 6.60 -13.46 1.57
CA VAL A 257 7.94 -12.89 1.39
C VAL A 257 8.41 -13.17 -0.03
N GLN A 258 8.87 -12.13 -0.71
CA GLN A 258 9.48 -12.23 -2.04
C GLN A 258 10.94 -11.77 -1.96
N VAL A 259 11.87 -12.56 -2.51
CA VAL A 259 13.30 -12.27 -2.54
C VAL A 259 13.81 -12.28 -3.99
N ALA A 260 14.42 -11.19 -4.42
CA ALA A 260 15.09 -11.04 -5.73
C ALA A 260 14.32 -11.60 -6.94
N SER A 261 13.05 -11.23 -7.10
CA SER A 261 12.15 -11.64 -8.20
C SER A 261 11.34 -10.44 -8.69
N GLN A 262 11.07 -10.38 -9.99
CA GLN A 262 10.32 -9.31 -10.65
C GLN A 262 9.04 -9.83 -11.31
N GLY A 263 8.10 -8.91 -11.58
CA GLY A 263 6.83 -9.25 -12.22
C GLY A 263 5.96 -10.18 -11.38
N VAL A 264 6.24 -10.31 -10.08
CA VAL A 264 5.42 -11.08 -9.15
C VAL A 264 4.09 -10.36 -8.97
N VAL A 265 2.99 -11.11 -8.94
CA VAL A 265 1.64 -10.57 -8.73
C VAL A 265 1.01 -11.25 -7.51
N LEU A 266 0.57 -10.44 -6.55
CA LEU A 266 -0.35 -10.85 -5.49
C LEU A 266 -1.71 -10.24 -5.80
N GLU A 267 -2.70 -11.06 -6.10
CA GLU A 267 -4.00 -10.59 -6.57
C GLU A 267 -5.15 -11.27 -5.84
N GLU A 268 -6.24 -10.55 -5.55
CA GLU A 268 -7.44 -11.15 -4.98
C GLU A 268 -7.14 -12.02 -3.75
N ALA A 269 -6.24 -11.55 -2.89
CA ALA A 269 -5.80 -12.28 -1.71
C ALA A 269 -6.26 -11.61 -0.42
N TRP A 270 -6.29 -12.38 0.67
CA TRP A 270 -6.53 -11.88 2.02
C TRP A 270 -5.31 -12.16 2.89
N VAL A 271 -4.58 -11.12 3.29
CA VAL A 271 -3.42 -11.27 4.16
C VAL A 271 -3.80 -10.76 5.53
N HIS A 272 -3.83 -11.65 6.54
CA HIS A 272 -4.40 -11.35 7.84
C HIS A 272 -3.71 -12.11 8.96
N HIS A 273 -3.78 -11.56 10.18
CA HIS A 273 -3.32 -12.20 11.41
C HIS A 273 -1.86 -12.70 11.37
N ASN A 274 -1.00 -12.05 10.57
CA ASN A 274 0.43 -12.33 10.56
C ASN A 274 1.12 -11.63 11.73
N ALA A 275 1.86 -12.35 12.57
CA ALA A 275 2.52 -11.72 13.73
C ALA A 275 3.73 -10.84 13.36
N SER A 276 4.26 -10.99 12.13
CA SER A 276 5.27 -10.10 11.54
C SER A 276 4.64 -9.15 10.52
N ALA A 277 5.17 -9.03 9.29
CA ALA A 277 4.56 -8.22 8.25
C ALA A 277 3.71 -9.11 7.31
N GLY A 278 2.56 -8.61 6.84
CA GLY A 278 1.74 -9.33 5.88
C GLY A 278 2.46 -9.61 4.55
N VAL A 279 3.09 -8.59 3.96
CA VAL A 279 3.88 -8.74 2.73
C VAL A 279 5.25 -8.09 2.90
N GLN A 280 6.32 -8.80 2.53
CA GLN A 280 7.69 -8.31 2.56
C GLN A 280 8.40 -8.54 1.22
N ILE A 281 9.09 -7.49 0.74
CA ILE A 281 9.83 -7.49 -0.52
C ILE A 281 11.30 -7.28 -0.19
N GLN A 282 12.17 -8.17 -0.66
CA GLN A 282 13.61 -8.13 -0.37
C GLN A 282 14.42 -8.10 -1.67
N SER A 283 15.26 -7.08 -1.81
CA SER A 283 16.19 -6.92 -2.93
C SER A 283 17.64 -7.28 -2.58
N THR A 284 17.84 -8.05 -1.50
CA THR A 284 19.18 -8.37 -0.97
C THR A 284 20.00 -9.27 -1.87
N ALA A 285 19.35 -10.07 -2.71
CA ALA A 285 19.97 -11.01 -3.66
C ALA A 285 19.77 -10.61 -5.14
N GLY A 286 19.20 -9.44 -5.41
CA GLY A 286 18.86 -8.97 -6.76
C GLY A 286 17.66 -8.03 -6.76
N ASP A 287 17.29 -7.52 -7.93
CA ASP A 287 16.14 -6.63 -8.08
C ASP A 287 14.83 -7.34 -7.66
N ALA A 288 13.94 -6.61 -7.00
CA ALA A 288 12.70 -7.14 -6.46
C ALA A 288 11.53 -6.18 -6.72
N ALA A 289 10.44 -6.69 -7.27
CA ALA A 289 9.23 -5.90 -7.51
C ALA A 289 7.99 -6.81 -7.52
N ILE A 290 6.95 -6.36 -6.81
CA ILE A 290 5.64 -7.02 -6.75
C ILE A 290 4.52 -6.04 -7.11
N THR A 291 3.49 -6.56 -7.79
CA THR A 291 2.23 -5.87 -8.02
C THR A 291 1.16 -6.44 -7.10
N VAL A 292 0.48 -5.57 -6.32
CA VAL A 292 -0.63 -5.97 -5.43
C VAL A 292 -1.94 -5.41 -5.98
N ARG A 293 -2.96 -6.26 -6.18
CA ARG A 293 -4.24 -5.86 -6.82
C ARG A 293 -5.43 -6.57 -6.20
N GLY A 294 -6.49 -5.85 -5.85
CA GLY A 294 -7.69 -6.46 -5.30
C GLY A 294 -7.43 -7.29 -4.03
N THR A 295 -6.35 -6.98 -3.30
CA THR A 295 -5.92 -7.72 -2.10
C THR A 295 -6.26 -6.91 -0.87
N LEU A 296 -6.80 -7.57 0.16
CA LEU A 296 -6.99 -7.00 1.49
C LEU A 296 -5.80 -7.39 2.37
N ILE A 297 -5.13 -6.41 2.97
CA ILE A 297 -4.06 -6.62 3.96
C ILE A 297 -4.52 -5.96 5.25
N GLU A 298 -4.75 -6.74 6.30
CA GLU A 298 -5.21 -6.27 7.60
C GLU A 298 -4.43 -6.94 8.74
N GLY A 299 -4.36 -6.29 9.91
CA GLY A 299 -3.55 -6.73 11.05
C GLY A 299 -4.23 -6.47 12.38
#